data_AF-A0A2S9T8C9-F1
#
_entry.id   AF-A0A2S9T8C9-F1
#
_cell.length_a   1.000
_cell.length_b   1.000
_cell.length_c   1.000
_cell.angle_alpha   90.00
_cell.angle_beta   90.00
_cell.angle_gamma   90.00
#
_symmetry.space_group_name_H-M   'P 1'
#
loop_
_entity.id
_entity.type
_entity.pdbx_description
1 polymer ?
#
loop_
_entity_poly.entity_id
_entity_poly.type
_entity_poly.pdbx_seq_one_letter_code
_entity_poly.pdbx_strand_id
1 'polypeptide(L)'
;MKYIKELLDLSLDEQRAALSYVATQKDLPQVVVEKDLWVTILLHILFGENGSNGILFKGGTSLSKGFNLIDRFSEDIDVTYSIDTLKKHYGEFENPWDYFNEDTSWLNKKLEKELANLKNIGQKYTDEVLLPMVQNELQNITDMKFEVISQDEMICLLICF
;
A
#
# COMPACT_ATOMS: atom_id res chain seq x y z
N MET A 1 -15.60 5.73 6.27
CA MET A 1 -15.80 5.78 4.80
C MET A 1 -17.09 6.45 4.31
N LYS A 2 -18.05 6.87 5.16
CA LYS A 2 -19.35 7.41 4.72
C LYS A 2 -19.27 8.45 3.58
N TYR A 3 -18.52 9.54 3.78
CA TYR A 3 -18.42 10.62 2.80
C TYR A 3 -17.69 10.25 1.51
N ILE A 4 -16.80 9.25 1.57
CA ILE A 4 -16.12 8.74 0.37
C ILE A 4 -17.13 7.97 -0.49
N LYS A 5 -17.95 7.11 0.13
CA LYS A 5 -19.02 6.41 -0.60
C LYS A 5 -20.00 7.39 -1.22
N GLU A 6 -20.46 8.38 -0.45
CA GLU A 6 -21.34 9.44 -0.97
C GLU A 6 -20.75 10.18 -2.16
N LEU A 7 -19.43 10.46 -2.18
CA LEU A 7 -18.75 11.05 -3.33
C LEU A 7 -18.72 10.09 -4.53
N LEU A 8 -18.36 8.82 -4.31
CA LEU A 8 -18.21 7.83 -5.38
C LEU A 8 -19.55 7.33 -5.96
N ASP A 9 -20.66 7.54 -5.25
CA ASP A 9 -22.02 7.27 -5.70
C ASP A 9 -22.56 8.37 -6.64
N LEU A 10 -21.91 9.53 -6.73
CA LEU A 10 -22.28 10.60 -7.65
C LEU A 10 -22.01 10.21 -9.11
N SER A 11 -22.64 10.91 -10.05
CA SER A 11 -22.28 10.76 -11.46
C SER A 11 -20.82 11.19 -11.72
N LEU A 12 -20.18 10.65 -12.76
CA LEU A 12 -18.79 10.99 -13.09
C LEU A 12 -18.58 12.49 -13.29
N ASP A 13 -19.57 13.21 -13.82
CA ASP A 13 -19.49 14.66 -14.01
C ASP A 13 -19.55 15.41 -12.67
N GLU A 14 -20.38 14.97 -11.73
CA GLU A 14 -20.45 15.53 -10.37
C GLU A 14 -19.18 15.22 -9.57
N GLN A 15 -18.63 14.00 -9.69
CA GLN A 15 -17.34 13.64 -9.09
C GLN A 15 -16.23 14.55 -9.61
N ARG A 16 -16.14 14.72 -10.93
CA ARG A 16 -15.16 15.61 -11.57
C ARG A 16 -15.34 17.05 -11.12
N ALA A 17 -16.58 17.53 -11.02
CA ALA A 17 -16.87 18.88 -10.53
C ALA A 17 -16.40 19.08 -9.08
N ALA A 18 -16.65 18.10 -8.20
CA ALA A 18 -16.20 18.13 -6.81
C ALA A 18 -14.67 18.13 -6.71
N LEU A 19 -13.99 17.26 -7.47
CA LEU A 19 -12.52 17.21 -7.52
C LEU A 19 -11.93 18.52 -8.08
N SER A 20 -12.51 19.07 -9.14
CA SER A 20 -12.10 20.34 -9.74
C SER A 20 -12.29 21.53 -8.79
N TYR A 21 -13.36 21.53 -8.01
CA TYR A 21 -13.58 22.51 -6.96
C TYR A 21 -12.47 22.47 -5.91
N VAL A 22 -12.14 21.28 -5.39
CA VAL A 22 -11.06 21.11 -4.39
C VAL A 22 -9.70 21.50 -4.99
N ALA A 23 -9.43 21.09 -6.23
CA ALA A 23 -8.22 21.44 -6.97
C ALA A 23 -8.01 22.96 -7.06
N THR A 24 -9.08 23.69 -7.40
CA THR A 24 -9.07 25.15 -7.47
C THR A 24 -8.84 25.79 -6.10
N GLN A 25 -9.49 25.28 -5.04
CA GLN A 25 -9.33 25.80 -3.67
C GLN A 25 -7.92 25.57 -3.12
N LYS A 26 -7.25 24.51 -3.57
CA LYS A 26 -5.91 24.12 -3.11
C LYS A 26 -4.79 24.61 -4.02
N ASP A 27 -5.10 25.25 -5.15
CA ASP A 27 -4.14 25.61 -6.19
C ASP A 27 -3.31 24.40 -6.65
N LEU A 28 -3.99 23.26 -6.85
CA LEU A 28 -3.39 22.00 -7.28
C LEU A 28 -4.01 21.54 -8.60
N PRO A 29 -3.26 20.81 -9.45
CA PRO A 29 -3.86 20.11 -10.58
C PRO A 29 -4.90 19.09 -10.11
N GLN A 30 -6.04 18.99 -10.80
CA GLN A 30 -7.11 18.05 -10.45
C GLN A 30 -6.61 16.60 -10.33
N VAL A 31 -5.71 16.19 -11.23
CA VAL A 31 -5.09 14.86 -11.21
C VAL A 31 -4.34 14.57 -9.91
N VAL A 32 -3.74 15.58 -9.25
CA VAL A 32 -3.05 15.41 -7.98
C VAL A 32 -4.05 15.16 -6.85
N VAL A 33 -5.15 15.93 -6.82
CA VAL A 33 -6.23 15.75 -5.83
C VAL A 33 -6.88 14.38 -5.96
N GLU A 34 -7.14 13.95 -7.19
CA GLU A 34 -7.71 12.64 -7.47
C GLU A 34 -6.80 11.51 -6.99
N LYS A 35 -5.51 11.55 -7.33
CA LYS A 35 -4.58 10.53 -6.84
C LYS A 35 -4.44 10.55 -5.31
N ASP A 36 -4.44 11.73 -4.68
CA ASP A 36 -4.39 11.85 -3.22
C ASP A 36 -5.60 11.22 -2.53
N LEU A 37 -6.79 11.36 -3.12
CA LEU A 37 -8.01 10.69 -2.67
C LEU A 37 -7.84 9.17 -2.67
N TRP A 38 -7.33 8.61 -3.77
CA TRP A 38 -7.15 7.16 -3.91
C TRP A 38 -6.09 6.59 -2.97
N VAL A 39 -4.96 7.29 -2.80
CA VAL A 39 -3.95 6.91 -1.78
C VAL A 39 -4.59 6.91 -0.39
N THR A 40 -5.41 7.92 -0.07
CA THR A 40 -6.07 8.02 1.23
C THR A 40 -7.09 6.89 1.46
N ILE A 41 -7.83 6.50 0.42
CA ILE A 41 -8.74 5.34 0.45
C ILE A 41 -7.95 4.05 0.73
N LEU A 42 -6.84 3.82 0.01
CA LEU A 42 -6.02 2.63 0.19
C LEU A 42 -5.37 2.55 1.56
N LEU A 43 -4.85 3.66 2.08
CA LEU A 43 -4.32 3.69 3.45
C LEU A 43 -5.41 3.33 4.47
N HIS A 44 -6.64 3.81 4.27
CA HIS A 44 -7.75 3.44 5.13
C HIS A 44 -8.12 1.95 5.02
N ILE A 45 -8.05 1.36 3.83
CA ILE A 45 -8.30 -0.07 3.63
C ILE A 45 -7.20 -0.90 4.28
N LEU A 46 -5.93 -0.58 4.02
CA LEU A 46 -4.77 -1.35 4.48
C LEU A 46 -4.59 -1.30 6.01
N PHE A 47 -4.82 -0.14 6.61
CA PHE A 47 -4.52 0.12 8.03
C PHE A 47 -5.77 0.42 8.88
N GLY A 48 -6.96 0.32 8.30
CA GLY A 48 -8.24 0.49 9.01
C GLY A 48 -8.69 -0.76 9.75
N GLU A 49 -9.97 -0.82 10.10
CA GLU A 49 -10.57 -1.90 10.89
C GLU A 49 -10.47 -3.27 10.20
N ASN A 50 -10.64 -3.30 8.87
CA ASN A 50 -10.50 -4.51 8.05
C ASN A 50 -9.05 -4.69 7.52
N GLY A 51 -8.11 -3.89 8.02
CA GLY A 51 -6.72 -3.88 7.60
C GLY A 51 -5.93 -5.12 7.97
N SER A 52 -4.72 -5.25 7.42
CA SER A 52 -3.80 -6.31 7.85
C SER A 52 -3.04 -5.88 9.12
N ASN A 53 -3.13 -6.69 10.17
CA ASN A 53 -2.39 -6.46 11.43
C ASN A 53 -0.88 -6.70 11.32
N GLY A 54 -0.41 -7.18 10.17
CA GLY A 54 0.97 -7.58 9.95
C GLY A 54 1.78 -6.68 9.04
N ILE A 55 1.25 -5.51 8.69
CA ILE A 55 1.90 -4.57 7.80
C ILE A 55 2.23 -3.25 8.51
N LEU A 56 3.34 -2.65 8.13
CA LEU A 56 3.76 -1.32 8.55
C LEU A 56 3.86 -0.40 7.35
N PHE A 57 3.37 0.83 7.52
CA PHE A 57 3.50 1.89 6.52
C PHE A 57 4.88 2.52 6.61
N LYS A 58 5.60 2.61 5.49
CA LYS A 58 6.94 3.21 5.42
C LYS A 58 7.06 4.17 4.23
N GLY A 59 8.28 4.62 3.98
CA GLY A 59 8.63 5.35 2.76
C GLY A 59 8.23 6.82 2.78
N GLY A 60 8.34 7.48 1.63
CA GLY A 60 8.11 8.91 1.49
C GLY A 60 6.68 9.33 1.81
N THR A 61 5.71 8.47 1.51
CA THR A 61 4.28 8.72 1.75
C THR A 61 3.95 8.68 3.25
N SER A 62 4.62 7.83 4.04
CA SER A 62 4.50 7.87 5.50
C SER A 62 5.03 9.18 6.09
N LEU A 63 6.13 9.71 5.54
CA LEU A 63 6.72 10.98 5.98
C LEU A 63 5.83 12.18 5.63
N SER A 64 5.17 12.19 4.47
CA SER A 64 4.26 13.29 4.09
C SER A 64 2.90 13.18 4.77
N LYS A 65 2.23 12.00 4.76
CA LYS A 65 0.87 11.85 5.29
C LYS A 65 0.78 11.56 6.79
N GLY A 66 1.78 10.88 7.37
CA GLY A 66 1.79 10.53 8.79
C GLY A 66 2.49 11.56 9.67
N PHE A 67 3.59 12.13 9.16
CA PHE A 67 4.46 13.02 9.95
C PHE A 67 4.55 14.46 9.43
N ASN A 68 3.99 14.75 8.25
CA ASN A 68 4.04 16.07 7.61
C ASN A 68 5.47 16.64 7.49
N LEU A 69 6.46 15.77 7.26
CA LEU A 69 7.89 16.11 7.26
C LEU A 69 8.40 16.55 5.88
N ILE A 70 7.68 16.22 4.80
CA ILE A 70 8.04 16.58 3.42
C ILE A 70 6.80 17.05 2.66
N ASP A 71 6.96 18.08 1.83
CA ASP A 71 5.89 18.66 1.01
C ASP A 71 6.06 18.23 -0.45
N ARG A 72 5.76 16.97 -0.72
CA ARG A 72 5.71 16.42 -2.08
C ARG A 72 4.54 15.45 -2.21
N PHE A 73 3.90 15.47 -3.37
CA PHE A 73 2.95 14.43 -3.73
C PHE A 73 3.68 13.08 -3.82
N SER A 74 3.09 12.04 -3.24
CA SER A 74 3.62 10.68 -3.23
C SER A 74 2.46 9.72 -3.48
N GLU A 75 2.46 9.13 -4.67
CA GLU A 75 1.42 8.22 -5.14
C GLU A 75 1.60 6.80 -4.60
N ASP A 76 2.86 6.45 -4.31
CA ASP A 76 3.27 5.10 -3.95
C ASP A 76 2.90 4.77 -2.50
N ILE A 77 2.47 3.54 -2.25
CA ILE A 77 2.26 3.02 -0.88
C ILE A 77 3.29 1.93 -0.62
N ASP A 78 4.31 2.28 0.15
CA ASP A 78 5.32 1.34 0.62
C ASP A 78 4.84 0.63 1.88
N VAL A 79 4.79 -0.69 1.83
CA VAL A 79 4.46 -1.53 2.99
C VAL A 79 5.64 -2.42 3.38
N THR A 80 5.71 -2.80 4.65
CA THR A 80 6.65 -3.83 5.12
C THR A 80 5.93 -4.81 6.02
N TYR A 81 6.38 -6.05 5.99
CA TYR A 81 5.74 -7.16 6.66
C TYR A 81 6.40 -7.48 8.00
N SER A 82 5.58 -7.75 9.00
CA SER A 82 6.04 -8.38 10.23
C SER A 82 6.47 -9.82 9.95
N ILE A 83 7.67 -10.20 10.40
CA ILE A 83 8.17 -11.57 10.31
C ILE A 83 7.21 -12.55 10.98
N ASP A 84 6.64 -12.18 12.13
CA ASP A 84 5.68 -13.03 12.85
C ASP A 84 4.42 -13.29 12.04
N THR A 85 3.93 -12.28 11.31
CA THR A 85 2.78 -12.44 10.42
C THR A 85 3.10 -13.39 9.26
N LEU A 86 4.27 -13.23 8.64
CA LEU A 86 4.71 -14.11 7.56
C LEU A 86 4.85 -15.55 8.06
N LYS A 87 5.44 -15.75 9.24
CA LYS A 87 5.57 -17.07 9.88
C LYS A 87 4.22 -17.71 10.18
N LYS A 88 3.27 -16.93 10.66
CA LYS A 88 1.90 -17.41 10.93
C LYS A 88 1.20 -17.92 9.66
N HIS A 89 1.47 -17.34 8.49
CA HIS A 89 0.84 -17.72 7.22
C HIS A 89 1.59 -18.83 6.48
N TYR A 90 2.92 -18.79 6.49
CA TYR A 90 3.75 -19.64 5.63
C TYR A 90 4.64 -20.63 6.39
N GLY A 91 4.59 -20.62 7.73
CA GLY A 91 5.39 -21.49 8.59
C GLY A 91 6.72 -20.87 9.00
N GLU A 92 7.47 -21.60 9.82
CA GLU A 92 8.78 -21.15 10.30
C GLU A 92 9.82 -21.10 9.18
N PHE A 93 10.62 -20.05 9.19
CA PHE A 93 11.79 -19.87 8.32
C PHE A 93 12.93 -19.23 9.13
N GLU A 94 14.15 -19.42 8.64
CA GLU A 94 15.36 -18.84 9.25
C GLU A 94 15.28 -17.31 9.24
N ASN A 95 15.68 -16.68 10.34
CA ASN A 95 15.69 -15.23 10.40
C ASN A 95 17.01 -14.72 9.79
N PRO A 96 16.99 -13.92 8.71
CA PRO A 96 18.21 -13.40 8.10
C PRO A 96 19.12 -12.66 9.10
N TRP A 97 18.52 -12.04 10.12
CA TRP A 97 19.24 -11.30 11.16
C TRP A 97 20.13 -12.20 12.05
N ASP A 98 19.91 -13.52 12.07
CA ASP A 98 20.74 -14.46 12.82
C ASP A 98 22.16 -14.58 12.22
N TYR A 99 22.35 -14.19 10.96
CA TYR A 99 23.62 -14.27 10.23
C TYR A 99 24.38 -12.95 10.14
N PHE A 100 23.86 -11.87 10.71
CA PHE A 100 24.39 -10.51 10.52
C PHE A 100 25.68 -10.21 11.29
N ASN A 101 26.02 -10.99 12.31
CA ASN A 101 27.11 -10.69 13.26
C ASN A 101 28.44 -11.42 12.99
N GLU A 102 28.57 -12.13 11.86
CA GLU A 102 29.73 -13.00 11.60
C GLU A 102 30.30 -12.82 10.18
N ASP A 103 31.51 -12.27 10.09
CA ASP A 103 32.22 -11.97 8.84
C ASP A 103 32.85 -13.23 8.22
N THR A 104 32.04 -14.13 7.66
CA THR A 104 32.54 -15.17 6.76
C THR A 104 31.85 -15.13 5.40
N SER A 105 32.62 -15.38 4.34
CA SER A 105 32.11 -15.41 2.95
C SER A 105 30.92 -16.35 2.76
N TRP A 106 30.91 -17.49 3.47
CA TRP A 106 29.80 -18.45 3.43
C TRP A 106 28.53 -17.92 4.10
N LEU A 107 28.64 -17.24 5.26
CA LEU A 107 27.48 -16.64 5.92
C LEU A 107 26.89 -15.50 5.09
N ASN A 108 27.71 -14.69 4.42
CA ASN A 108 27.21 -13.62 3.53
C ASN A 108 26.35 -14.20 2.39
N LYS A 109 26.80 -15.30 1.77
CA LYS A 109 26.03 -15.99 0.73
C LYS A 109 24.73 -16.59 1.28
N LYS A 110 24.74 -17.09 2.52
CA LYS A 110 23.55 -17.60 3.19
C LYS A 110 22.56 -16.47 3.52
N LEU A 111 23.05 -15.35 4.04
CA LEU A 111 22.28 -14.14 4.32
C LEU A 111 21.59 -13.62 3.06
N GLU A 112 22.31 -13.47 1.95
CA GLU A 112 21.74 -13.04 0.66
C GLU A 112 20.60 -13.96 0.20
N LYS A 113 20.79 -15.27 0.35
CA LYS A 113 19.78 -16.27 0.02
C LYS A 113 18.53 -16.12 0.88
N GLU A 114 18.68 -16.00 2.19
CA GLU A 114 17.53 -15.88 3.10
C GLU A 114 16.83 -14.51 2.98
N LEU A 115 17.55 -13.44 2.65
CA LEU A 115 16.94 -12.16 2.28
C LEU A 115 16.10 -12.29 1.00
N ALA A 116 16.60 -12.99 -0.02
CA ALA A 116 15.82 -13.26 -1.23
C ALA A 116 14.59 -14.14 -0.95
N ASN A 117 14.72 -15.13 -0.07
CA ASN A 117 13.60 -15.96 0.39
C ASN A 117 12.54 -15.11 1.10
N LEU A 118 12.95 -14.23 2.02
CA LEU A 118 12.05 -13.34 2.74
C LEU A 118 11.31 -12.39 1.79
N LYS A 119 12.00 -11.83 0.79
CA LYS A 119 11.38 -11.01 -0.26
C LYS A 119 10.31 -11.79 -1.03
N ASN A 120 10.61 -13.04 -1.43
CA ASN A 120 9.64 -13.88 -2.14
C ASN A 120 8.41 -14.20 -1.27
N ILE A 121 8.61 -14.45 0.03
CA ILE A 121 7.52 -14.68 0.98
C ILE A 121 6.69 -13.40 1.17
N GLY A 122 7.33 -12.24 1.29
CA GLY A 122 6.65 -10.95 1.35
C GLY A 122 5.81 -10.68 0.10
N GLN A 123 6.37 -10.91 -1.09
CA GLN A 123 5.64 -10.79 -2.35
C GLN A 123 4.43 -11.73 -2.40
N LYS A 124 4.62 -12.99 -2.00
CA LYS A 124 3.54 -13.98 -1.90
C LYS A 124 2.42 -13.52 -0.95
N TYR A 125 2.77 -12.92 0.19
CA TYR A 125 1.79 -12.33 1.10
C TYR A 125 1.03 -11.17 0.47
N THR A 126 1.72 -10.30 -0.29
CA THR A 126 1.07 -9.25 -1.07
C THR A 126 0.01 -9.85 -2.00
N ASP A 127 0.38 -10.85 -2.77
CA ASP A 127 -0.44 -11.36 -3.87
C ASP A 127 -1.60 -12.24 -3.38
N GLU A 128 -1.38 -13.06 -2.36
CA GLU A 128 -2.38 -14.00 -1.85
C GLU A 128 -3.28 -13.41 -0.76
N VAL A 129 -2.83 -12.36 -0.06
CA VAL A 129 -3.54 -11.81 1.10
C VAL A 129 -3.91 -10.34 0.90
N LEU A 130 -2.93 -9.47 0.67
CA LEU A 130 -3.22 -8.02 0.61
C LEU A 130 -4.01 -7.62 -0.64
N LEU A 131 -3.62 -8.08 -1.83
CA LEU A 131 -4.33 -7.72 -3.06
C LEU A 131 -5.79 -8.17 -3.03
N PRO A 132 -6.14 -9.43 -2.67
CA PRO A 132 -7.53 -9.84 -2.55
C PRO A 132 -8.30 -9.05 -1.49
N MET A 133 -7.67 -8.74 -0.34
CA MET A 133 -8.28 -7.93 0.72
C MET A 133 -8.61 -6.52 0.21
N VAL A 134 -7.64 -5.85 -0.42
CA VAL A 134 -7.83 -4.51 -1.00
C VAL A 134 -8.92 -4.52 -2.07
N GLN A 135 -8.91 -5.51 -2.96
CA GLN A 135 -9.92 -5.64 -4.00
C GLN A 135 -11.33 -5.84 -3.41
N ASN A 136 -11.47 -6.69 -2.40
CA ASN A 136 -12.75 -6.93 -1.72
C ASN A 136 -13.27 -5.66 -1.03
N GLU A 137 -12.40 -4.93 -0.32
CA GLU A 137 -12.81 -3.69 0.33
C GLU A 137 -13.17 -2.60 -0.69
N LEU A 138 -12.42 -2.48 -1.79
CA LEU A 138 -12.75 -1.52 -2.86
C LEU A 138 -14.08 -1.83 -3.53
N GLN A 139 -14.42 -3.10 -3.77
CA GLN A 139 -15.74 -3.50 -4.30
C GLN A 139 -16.89 -3.10 -3.35
N ASN A 140 -16.65 -3.03 -2.04
CA ASN A 140 -17.65 -2.56 -1.08
C ASN A 140 -17.82 -1.03 -1.08
N ILE A 141 -16.95 -0.30 -1.78
CA ILE A 141 -16.87 1.15 -1.81
C ILE A 141 -17.31 1.71 -3.16
N THR A 142 -17.01 1.00 -4.26
CA THR A 142 -17.32 1.45 -5.62
C THR A 142 -17.44 0.28 -6.61
N ASP A 143 -18.31 0.43 -7.61
CA ASP A 143 -18.45 -0.49 -8.74
C ASP A 143 -17.40 -0.25 -9.84
N MET A 144 -16.49 0.71 -9.66
CA MET A 144 -15.44 1.00 -10.62
C MET A 144 -14.50 -0.20 -10.81
N LYS A 145 -13.98 -0.36 -12.03
CA LYS A 145 -12.94 -1.35 -12.31
C LYS A 145 -11.58 -0.76 -11.97
N PHE A 146 -10.88 -1.42 -11.06
CA PHE A 146 -9.52 -1.06 -10.66
C PHE A 146 -8.61 -2.27 -10.84
N GLU A 147 -7.36 -2.00 -11.22
CA GLU A 147 -6.28 -2.97 -11.22
C GLU A 147 -5.32 -2.58 -10.11
N VAL A 148 -5.15 -3.48 -9.13
CA VAL A 148 -4.19 -3.29 -8.05
C VAL A 148 -2.98 -4.13 -8.43
N ILE A 149 -1.82 -3.49 -8.59
CA ILE A 149 -0.58 -4.16 -8.95
C ILE A 149 0.42 -4.06 -7.79
N SER A 150 1.20 -5.11 -7.60
CA SER A 150 2.32 -5.13 -6.65
C SER A 150 3.63 -5.17 -7.43
N GLN A 151 4.62 -4.37 -7.02
CA GLN A 151 5.99 -4.43 -7.53
C GLN A 151 6.97 -4.24 -6.37
N ASP A 152 7.84 -5.23 -6.11
CA ASP A 152 8.95 -5.13 -5.16
C ASP A 152 8.56 -4.54 -3.78
N GLU A 153 7.49 -5.07 -3.16
CA GLU A 153 6.90 -4.60 -1.87
C GLU A 153 6.12 -3.27 -1.94
N MET A 154 5.99 -2.68 -3.12
CA MET A 154 5.17 -1.49 -3.39
C MET A 154 3.79 -1.92 -3.89
N ILE A 155 2.73 -1.34 -3.33
CA ILE A 155 1.37 -1.49 -3.86
C ILE A 155 1.06 -0.25 -4.69
N CYS A 156 0.86 -0.44 -5.99
CA CYS A 156 0.44 0.60 -6.91
C CYS A 156 -0.99 0.33 -7.36
N LEU A 157 -1.78 1.39 -7.45
CA LEU A 157 -3.15 1.32 -7.92
C LEU A 157 -3.22 1.91 -9.32
N LEU A 158 -3.65 1.10 -10.28
CA LEU A 158 -3.99 1.55 -11.61
C LEU A 158 -5.51 1.61 -11.74
N ILE A 159 -6.04 2.82 -11.92
CA ILE A 159 -7.47 3.02 -12.14
C ILE A 159 -7.69 3.21 -13.63
N CYS A 160 -8.47 2.30 -14.22
CA CYS A 160 -8.89 2.41 -15.62
C CYS A 160 -10.17 3.25 -15.68
N PHE A 161 -10.05 4.48 -16.19
CA PHE A 161 -11.19 5.34 -16.55
C PHE A 161 -11.71 5.04 -17.96
#